data_AF-A0A7Y2B2D4-F1
#
_entry.id   AF-A0A7Y2B2D4-F1
#
_cell.length_a   1.000
_cell.length_b   1.000
_cell.length_c   1.000
_cell.angle_alpha   90.00
_cell.angle_beta   90.00
_cell.angle_gamma   90.00
#
_symmetry.space_group_name_H-M   'P 1'
#
loop_
_entity.id
_entity.type
_entity.pdbx_description
1 polymer ?
#
loop_
_entity_poly.entity_id
_entity_poly.type
_entity_poly.pdbx_seq_one_letter_code
_entity_poly.pdbx_strand_id
1 'polypeptide(L)' 'MIHKYSNETQTRWDRGEFTVMLLMPGNPRPIGFCDGSDEDVAELMSIADAEGAVDVNIHRKHLKSGREIWTLGG' A
#
# COMPACT_ATOMS: atom_id res chain seq x y z
N MET A 1 -8.49 -4.28 -4.59
CA MET A 1 -8.73 -2.88 -5.02
C MET A 1 -8.06 -1.91 -4.05
N ILE A 2 -7.31 -0.93 -4.58
CA ILE A 2 -6.57 0.03 -3.76
C ILE A 2 -7.49 1.12 -3.24
N HIS A 3 -7.59 1.24 -1.92
CA HIS A 3 -8.33 2.30 -1.27
C HIS A 3 -7.40 3.46 -0.91
N LYS A 4 -7.66 4.65 -1.47
CA LYS A 4 -6.92 5.88 -1.09
C LYS A 4 -7.04 6.15 0.40
N TYR A 5 -6.01 6.74 0.98
CA TYR A 5 -6.01 7.12 2.39
C TYR A 5 -7.16 8.08 2.71
N SER A 6 -8.04 7.65 3.61
CA SER A 6 -9.12 8.41 4.22
C SER A 6 -9.34 7.95 5.66
N ASN A 7 -10.03 8.75 6.47
CA ASN A 7 -10.39 8.36 7.85
C ASN A 7 -11.15 7.02 7.91
N GLU A 8 -12.04 6.79 6.95
CA GLU A 8 -12.79 5.54 6.84
C GLU A 8 -11.87 4.35 6.58
N THR A 9 -10.93 4.46 5.64
CA THR A 9 -10.04 3.36 5.28
C THR A 9 -9.00 3.09 6.38
N GLN A 10 -8.55 4.13 7.08
CA GLN A 10 -7.71 3.99 8.26
C GLN A 10 -8.46 3.29 9.41
N THR A 11 -9.73 3.60 9.60
CA THR A 11 -10.57 2.92 10.60
C THR A 11 -10.74 1.44 10.25
N ARG A 12 -10.95 1.10 8.97
CA ARG A 12 -11.02 -0.29 8.49
C ARG A 12 -9.70 -1.03 8.71
N TRP A 13 -8.56 -0.37 8.47
CA TRP A 13 -7.24 -0.91 8.79
C TRP A 13 -7.07 -1.19 10.29
N ASP A 14 -7.49 -0.26 11.15
CA ASP A 14 -7.44 -0.41 12.60
C ASP A 14 -8.26 -1.63 13.06
N ARG A 15 -9.47 -1.78 12.48
CA ARG A 15 -10.35 -2.94 12.66
C ARG A 15 -9.82 -4.25 12.09
N GLY A 16 -8.79 -4.20 11.24
CA GLY A 16 -8.20 -5.39 10.61
C GLY A 16 -8.93 -5.89 9.38
N GLU A 17 -9.73 -5.05 8.73
CA GLU A 17 -10.37 -5.37 7.45
C GLU A 17 -9.40 -5.26 6.26
N PHE A 18 -8.26 -4.60 6.45
CA PHE A 18 -7.22 -4.49 5.43
C PHE A 18 -5.96 -5.19 5.91
N THR A 19 -5.34 -5.93 4.99
CA THR A 19 -4.12 -6.71 5.24
C THR A 19 -2.87 -5.91 4.89
N VAL A 20 -2.94 -5.01 3.90
CA VAL A 20 -1.79 -4.23 3.42
C VAL A 20 -1.95 -2.71 3.60
N MET A 21 -0.90 -2.06 4.10
CA MET A 21 -0.77 -0.59 4.15
C MET A 21 0.25 -0.10 3.12
N LEU A 22 -0.11 0.94 2.37
CA LEU A 22 0.74 1.52 1.33
C LEU A 22 1.45 2.78 1.84
N LEU A 23 2.77 2.79 1.76
CA LEU A 23 3.63 3.91 2.14
C LEU A 23 4.44 4.41 0.95
N MET A 24 4.88 5.67 1.06
CA MET A 24 5.86 6.28 0.16
C MET A 24 7.17 6.54 0.90
N PRO A 25 8.31 6.56 0.19
CA PRO A 25 9.60 6.76 0.82
C PRO A 25 9.70 8.23 1.24
N GLY A 26 10.08 8.48 2.50
CA GLY A 26 10.16 9.84 3.05
C GLY A 26 8.83 10.44 3.51
N ASN A 27 7.68 9.78 3.27
CA ASN A 27 6.40 10.20 3.82
C ASN A 27 5.94 9.24 4.93
N PRO A 28 5.80 9.70 6.19
CA PRO A 28 5.37 8.82 7.28
C PRO A 28 3.87 8.51 7.24
N ARG A 29 3.11 9.14 6.32
CA ARG A 29 1.67 8.92 6.19
C ARG A 29 1.39 7.90 5.08
N PRO A 30 0.49 6.94 5.33
CA PRO A 30 0.04 6.02 4.29
C PRO A 30 -0.70 6.76 3.18
N ILE A 31 -0.45 6.34 1.95
CA ILE A 31 -1.13 6.85 0.75
C ILE A 31 -2.44 6.08 0.48
N GLY A 32 -2.55 4.87 1.04
CA GLY A 32 -3.70 4.00 0.88
C GLY A 32 -3.57 2.67 1.60
N PHE A 33 -4.59 1.84 1.43
CA PHE A 33 -4.70 0.50 2.00
C PHE A 33 -5.26 -0.45 0.95
N CYS A 34 -4.88 -1.72 1.03
CA CYS A 34 -5.44 -2.77 0.19
C CYS A 34 -5.49 -4.11 0.94
N ASP A 35 -6.12 -5.10 0.32
CA ASP A 35 -6.26 -6.43 0.92
C ASP A 35 -5.04 -7.34 0.66
N GLY A 36 -4.11 -6.90 -0.21
CA GLY A 36 -2.95 -7.69 -0.59
C GLY A 36 -3.23 -8.72 -1.69
N SER A 37 -4.32 -8.56 -2.42
CA SER A 37 -4.63 -9.39 -3.58
C SER A 37 -3.67 -9.12 -4.74
N ASP A 38 -3.52 -10.10 -5.64
CA ASP A 38 -2.63 -9.96 -6.81
C ASP A 38 -3.05 -8.80 -7.72
N GLU A 39 -4.36 -8.54 -7.80
CA GLU A 39 -4.95 -7.39 -8.51
C GLU A 39 -4.49 -6.05 -7.92
N ASP A 40 -4.29 -5.96 -6.60
CA ASP A 40 -3.80 -4.75 -5.95
C ASP A 40 -2.33 -4.47 -6.29
N VAL A 41 -1.53 -5.53 -6.43
CA VAL A 41 -0.13 -5.41 -6.85
C VAL A 41 -0.06 -4.89 -8.28
N ALA A 42 -0.88 -5.42 -9.19
CA ALA A 42 -0.91 -5.02 -10.59
C ALA A 42 -1.35 -3.55 -10.77
N GLU A 43 -2.38 -3.13 -10.02
CA GLU A 43 -2.83 -1.74 -9.98
C GLU A 43 -1.75 -0.82 -9.40
N LEU A 44 -1.05 -1.24 -8.33
CA LEU A 44 0.06 -0.46 -7.75
C LEU A 44 1.22 -0.28 -8.72
N MET A 45 1.60 -1.34 -9.42
CA MET A 45 2.64 -1.26 -10.45
C MET A 45 2.20 -0.33 -11.59
N SER A 46 0.93 -0.40 -12.00
CA SER A 46 0.38 0.48 -13.04
C SER A 46 0.34 1.95 -12.61
N ILE A 47 -0.04 2.24 -11.36
CA ILE A 47 -0.05 3.61 -10.81
C ILE A 47 1.38 4.15 -10.71
N ALA A 48 2.32 3.32 -10.25
CA ALA A 48 3.71 3.76 -10.08
C ALA A 48 4.41 3.97 -11.44
N ASP A 49 4.10 3.15 -12.45
CA ASP A 49 4.52 3.35 -13.85
C ASP A 49 3.93 4.66 -14.40
N ALA A 50 2.64 4.91 -14.19
CA ALA A 50 1.96 6.13 -14.64
C ALA A 50 2.49 7.42 -13.97
N GLU A 51 2.96 7.34 -12.72
CA GLU A 51 3.58 8.46 -12.00
C GLU A 51 5.04 8.73 -12.44
N GLY A 52 5.56 7.96 -13.40
CA GLY A 52 6.90 8.16 -13.98
C GLY A 52 8.04 7.70 -13.06
N ALA A 53 7.76 6.82 -12.10
CA ALA A 53 8.80 6.22 -11.27
C ALA A 53 9.64 5.26 -12.12
N VAL A 54 10.88 5.67 -12.43
CA VAL A 54 11.79 4.96 -13.34
C VAL A 54 12.26 3.61 -12.76
N ASP A 55 12.18 3.44 -11.43
CA ASP A 55 12.41 2.17 -10.73
C ASP A 55 11.36 2.03 -9.63
N VAL A 56 10.32 1.22 -9.87
CA VAL A 56 9.27 0.95 -8.89
C VAL A 56 9.68 -0.28 -8.09
N ASN A 57 10.29 -0.06 -6.92
CA ASN A 57 10.50 -1.13 -5.95
C ASN A 57 9.37 -1.13 -4.92
N ILE A 58 8.69 -2.28 -4.80
CA ILE A 58 7.69 -2.49 -3.74
C ILE A 58 8.38 -3.23 -2.60
N HIS A 59 8.83 -2.49 -1.60
CA HIS A 59 9.42 -3.10 -0.42
C HIS A 59 8.32 -3.62 0.51
N ARG A 60 8.07 -4.94 0.46
CA ARG A 60 7.05 -5.61 1.28
C ARG A 60 7.61 -5.99 2.65
N LYS A 61 7.03 -5.43 3.70
CA LYS A 61 7.37 -5.74 5.09
C LYS A 61 6.21 -6.46 5.77
N HIS A 62 6.40 -7.73 6.08
CA HIS A 62 5.43 -8.53 6.82
C HIS A 62 5.51 -8.22 8.33
N LEU A 63 4.36 -7.98 8.94
CA LEU A 63 4.22 -7.72 10.37
C LEU A 63 3.81 -9.00 11.10
N LYS A 64 4.15 -9.06 12.40
CA LYS A 64 3.76 -10.18 13.28
C LYS A 64 2.24 -10.37 13.43
N SER A 65 1.46 -9.34 13.11
CA SER A 65 -0.01 -9.36 13.13
C SER A 65 -0.63 -10.04 11.90
N GLY A 66 0.16 -10.56 10.96
CA GLY A 66 -0.32 -11.12 9.69
C GLY A 66 -0.64 -10.07 8.63
N ARG A 67 -0.35 -8.80 8.92
CA ARG A 67 -0.51 -7.66 8.01
C ARG A 67 0.80 -7.33 7.31
N GLU A 68 0.75 -6.61 6.21
CA GLU A 68 1.91 -6.16 5.47
C GLU A 68 1.95 -4.64 5.31
N ILE A 69 3.15 -4.12 5.15
CA ILE A 69 3.40 -2.73 4.79
C ILE A 69 4.18 -2.76 3.48
N TRP A 70 3.63 -2.17 2.45
CA TRP A 70 4.28 -2.05 1.15
C TRP A 70 4.72 -0.61 0.98
N THR A 71 6.04 -0.41 0.94
CA THR A 71 6.63 0.89 0.62
C THR A 71 6.93 0.93 -0.86
N LEU A 72 6.26 1.82 -1.59
CA LEU A 72 6.51 2.07 -3.01
C LEU A 72 7.65 3.08 -3.09
N GLY A 73 8.73 2.78 -3.80
CA GLY A 73 9.87 3.69 -3.94
C GLY A 73 10.98 3.13 -4.80
N GLY A 74 11.87 4.00 -5.28
CA GLY A 74 13.14 3.66 -5.92
C GLY A 74 14.30 4.21 -5.12
#